data_AF-A0A871YCE2-F1
#
_entry.id   AF-A0A871YCE2-F1
#
_cell.length_a   1.000
_cell.length_b   1.000
_cell.length_c   1.000
_cell.angle_alpha   90.00
_cell.angle_beta   90.00
_cell.angle_gamma   90.00
#
_symmetry.space_group_name_H-M   'P 1'
#
loop_
_entity.id
_entity.type
_entity.pdbx_description
1 polymer ?
#
loop_
_entity_poly.entity_id
_entity_poly.type
_entity_poly.pdbx_seq_one_letter_code
_entity_poly.pdbx_strand_id
1 'polypeptide(L)'
;MRITVRRDKMVETETKFKKLKNFNLTMGILHLFQGILMVVLSNDFALPVTRSYLAAEYPTGTTGGMPALITVSETLFEVWIGPLVALFLFISAAAHILISTVLYKKYIAGLMNHQNRYRWYEYAISSSLMIVVISMLVGISDIGTLMLAFFLNMMMILFGLLMETMNEGRRKLDWSPFWFGCIAGFIPWVVIFVWLFGAGGSGGGPPDFVYWIFLSMAIFFNSFAVNMWLQYKKKGKWADYLYGERMYVILSLVAKSLLAWQVFAGTLRPA
;
A
#
# COMPACT_ATOMS: atom_id res chain seq x y z
N MET A 1 -1.94 19.84 -45.16
CA MET A 1 -0.93 19.77 -44.08
C MET A 1 -1.55 19.73 -42.67
N ARG A 2 -2.42 20.67 -42.25
CA ARG A 2 -3.06 20.66 -40.90
C ARG A 2 -3.95 19.44 -40.57
N ILE A 3 -4.67 18.90 -41.55
CA ILE A 3 -5.59 17.76 -41.34
C ILE A 3 -4.81 16.46 -41.11
N THR A 4 -3.73 16.24 -41.87
CA THR A 4 -2.87 15.07 -41.76
C THR A 4 -2.17 15.00 -40.40
N VAL A 5 -1.57 16.11 -39.96
CA VAL A 5 -0.91 16.20 -38.63
C VAL A 5 -1.89 15.95 -37.47
N ARG A 6 -3.16 16.37 -37.60
CA ARG A 6 -4.19 16.12 -36.58
C ARG A 6 -4.60 14.64 -36.55
N ARG A 7 -4.69 14.00 -37.70
CA ARG A 7 -4.99 12.56 -37.82
C ARG A 7 -3.86 11.72 -37.23
N ASP A 8 -2.60 12.05 -37.53
CA ASP A 8 -1.43 11.32 -37.03
C ASP A 8 -1.33 11.36 -35.49
N LYS A 9 -1.59 12.53 -34.88
CA LYS A 9 -1.63 12.66 -33.41
C LYS A 9 -2.74 11.85 -32.75
N MET A 10 -3.90 11.74 -33.39
CA MET A 10 -5.00 10.90 -32.86
C MET A 10 -4.63 9.42 -32.92
N VAL A 11 -4.09 8.95 -34.06
CA VAL A 11 -3.63 7.56 -34.22
C VAL A 11 -2.53 7.20 -33.24
N GLU A 12 -1.57 8.10 -32.99
CA GLU A 12 -0.52 7.91 -32.00
C GLU A 12 -1.10 7.77 -30.58
N THR A 13 -2.08 8.59 -30.23
CA THR A 13 -2.74 8.58 -28.92
C THR A 13 -3.54 7.30 -28.70
N GLU A 14 -4.32 6.87 -29.70
CA GLU A 14 -5.04 5.59 -29.67
C GLU A 14 -4.09 4.40 -29.51
N THR A 15 -2.94 4.43 -30.21
CA THR A 15 -1.92 3.40 -30.10
C THR A 15 -1.32 3.34 -28.68
N LYS A 16 -1.05 4.50 -28.06
CA LYS A 16 -0.56 4.58 -26.67
C LYS A 16 -1.57 3.97 -25.69
N PHE A 17 -2.85 4.29 -25.83
CA PHE A 17 -3.91 3.75 -24.97
C PHE A 17 -4.09 2.25 -25.14
N LYS A 18 -4.06 1.74 -26.37
CA LYS A 18 -4.11 0.29 -26.63
C LYS A 18 -2.92 -0.45 -26.00
N LYS A 19 -1.71 0.11 -26.07
CA LYS A 19 -0.53 -0.44 -25.39
C LYS A 19 -0.71 -0.44 -23.87
N LEU A 20 -1.25 0.65 -23.32
CA LEU A 20 -1.50 0.77 -21.88
C LEU A 20 -2.60 -0.19 -21.39
N LYS A 21 -3.61 -0.47 -22.21
CA LYS A 21 -4.61 -1.52 -21.95
C LYS A 21 -3.94 -2.89 -21.79
N ASN A 22 -3.15 -3.29 -22.79
CA ASN A 22 -2.47 -4.59 -22.76
C ASN A 22 -1.49 -4.67 -21.60
N PHE A 23 -0.78 -3.58 -21.32
CA PHE A 23 0.12 -3.48 -20.18
C PHE A 23 -0.59 -3.69 -18.85
N ASN A 24 -1.72 -3.00 -18.62
CA ASN A 24 -2.52 -3.21 -17.41
C ASN A 24 -3.04 -4.65 -17.32
N LEU A 25 -3.51 -5.24 -18.42
CA LEU A 25 -4.00 -6.62 -18.41
C LEU A 25 -2.90 -7.61 -18.02
N THR A 26 -1.70 -7.48 -18.60
CA THR A 26 -0.55 -8.30 -18.23
C THR A 26 -0.22 -8.15 -16.74
N MET A 27 -0.21 -6.91 -16.23
CA MET A 27 0.07 -6.64 -14.81
C MET A 27 -1.00 -7.23 -13.89
N GLY A 28 -2.27 -7.17 -14.29
CA GLY A 28 -3.36 -7.82 -13.58
C GLY A 28 -3.23 -9.34 -13.53
N ILE A 29 -2.83 -9.98 -14.63
CA ILE A 29 -2.58 -11.43 -14.68
C ILE A 29 -1.39 -11.80 -13.78
N LEU A 30 -0.31 -11.02 -13.78
CA LEU A 30 0.85 -11.27 -12.92
C LEU A 30 0.49 -11.15 -11.42
N HIS A 31 -0.33 -10.16 -11.05
CA HIS A 31 -0.85 -10.08 -9.68
C HIS A 31 -1.76 -11.26 -9.32
N LEU A 32 -2.66 -11.64 -10.23
CA LEU A 32 -3.58 -12.76 -10.02
C LEU A 32 -2.81 -14.06 -9.80
N PHE A 33 -1.83 -14.33 -10.67
CA PHE A 33 -1.00 -15.52 -10.57
C PHE A 33 -0.25 -15.58 -9.23
N GLN A 34 0.38 -14.48 -8.82
CA GLN A 34 1.04 -14.40 -7.52
C GLN A 34 0.06 -14.59 -6.35
N GLY A 35 -1.13 -13.99 -6.42
CA GLY A 35 -2.16 -14.17 -5.39
C GLY A 35 -2.59 -15.64 -5.27
N ILE A 36 -2.79 -16.34 -6.40
CA ILE A 36 -3.09 -17.78 -6.41
C ILE A 36 -1.94 -18.57 -5.76
N LEU A 37 -0.68 -18.26 -6.12
CA LEU A 37 0.47 -18.93 -5.52
C LEU A 37 0.53 -18.69 -4.00
N MET A 38 0.22 -17.48 -3.51
CA MET A 38 0.16 -17.22 -2.07
C MET A 38 -0.90 -18.09 -1.38
N VAL A 39 -2.08 -18.29 -1.98
CA VAL A 39 -3.13 -19.15 -1.41
C VAL A 39 -2.72 -20.61 -1.40
N VAL A 40 -2.09 -21.10 -2.49
CA VAL A 40 -1.80 -22.53 -2.67
C VAL A 40 -0.53 -22.97 -1.93
N LEU A 41 0.47 -22.10 -1.83
CA LEU A 41 1.79 -22.46 -1.31
C LEU A 41 2.02 -22.10 0.17
N SER A 42 1.22 -21.18 0.73
CA SER A 42 1.45 -20.71 2.11
C SER A 42 1.02 -21.74 3.14
N ASN A 43 1.76 -21.83 4.24
CA ASN A 43 1.36 -22.52 5.46
C ASN A 43 0.23 -21.76 6.22
N ASP A 44 -0.14 -22.25 7.39
CA ASP A 44 -1.18 -21.74 8.28
C ASP A 44 -0.69 -20.67 9.27
N PHE A 45 0.48 -20.05 9.04
CA PHE A 45 1.03 -19.02 9.91
C PHE A 45 0.02 -17.88 10.15
N ALA A 46 -0.29 -17.68 11.42
CA ALA A 46 -1.25 -16.69 11.91
C ALA A 46 -0.58 -15.74 12.89
N LEU A 47 -1.05 -14.49 12.93
CA LEU A 47 -0.67 -13.53 13.95
C LEU A 47 -1.91 -13.05 14.72
N PRO A 48 -1.79 -12.84 16.05
CA PRO A 48 -2.91 -12.42 16.87
C PRO A 48 -3.29 -10.96 16.59
N VAL A 49 -4.57 -10.66 16.71
CA VAL A 49 -5.10 -9.31 16.88
C VAL A 49 -5.59 -9.19 18.31
N THR A 50 -5.07 -8.21 19.04
CA THR A 50 -5.32 -8.04 20.46
C THR A 50 -6.08 -6.75 20.76
N ARG A 51 -6.66 -6.66 21.96
CA ARG A 51 -7.07 -5.40 22.58
C ARG A 51 -6.45 -5.29 23.97
N SER A 52 -6.16 -4.06 24.38
CA SER A 52 -5.75 -3.78 25.76
C SER A 52 -6.84 -3.01 26.50
N TYR A 53 -7.08 -3.36 27.76
CA TYR A 53 -8.01 -2.63 28.64
C TYR A 53 -7.46 -2.51 30.07
N LEU A 54 -7.96 -1.52 30.80
CA LEU A 54 -7.61 -1.31 32.20
C LEU A 54 -8.35 -2.30 33.09
N ALA A 55 -7.62 -2.98 33.97
CA ALA A 55 -8.17 -3.82 35.02
C ALA A 55 -7.61 -3.40 36.39
N ALA A 56 -8.37 -3.72 37.43
CA ALA A 56 -7.94 -3.55 38.81
C ALA A 56 -7.36 -4.87 39.31
N GLU A 57 -6.09 -4.85 39.73
CA GLU A 57 -5.46 -5.98 40.41
C GLU A 57 -5.20 -5.61 41.88
N TYR A 58 -5.53 -6.52 42.80
CA TYR A 58 -5.22 -6.37 44.21
C TYR A 58 -3.89 -7.07 44.49
N PRO A 59 -2.84 -6.36 44.92
CA PRO A 59 -1.56 -6.99 45.25
C PRO A 59 -1.76 -8.09 46.30
N THR A 60 -1.34 -9.31 45.98
CA THR A 60 -1.39 -10.44 46.91
C THR A 60 -0.57 -10.12 48.16
N GLY A 61 -1.22 -10.13 49.34
CA GLY A 61 -0.57 -9.89 50.64
C GLY A 61 -0.94 -8.58 51.33
N THR A 62 -1.70 -7.68 50.69
CA THR A 62 -2.18 -6.46 51.35
C THR A 62 -3.66 -6.55 51.71
N THR A 63 -3.97 -6.85 52.97
CA THR A 63 -5.31 -6.59 53.54
C THR A 63 -5.52 -5.08 53.66
N GLY A 64 -6.36 -4.50 52.79
CA GLY A 64 -6.75 -3.08 52.85
C GLY A 64 -6.08 -2.13 51.85
N GLY A 65 -5.30 -2.63 50.87
CA GLY A 65 -4.71 -1.80 49.82
C GLY A 65 -5.73 -1.35 48.76
N MET A 66 -5.52 -0.16 48.17
CA MET A 66 -6.27 0.25 46.96
C MET A 66 -5.83 -0.59 45.75
N PRO A 67 -6.75 -0.91 44.83
CA PRO A 67 -6.41 -1.69 43.64
C PRO A 67 -5.41 -0.93 42.76
N ALA A 68 -4.42 -1.65 42.23
CA ALA A 68 -3.53 -1.12 41.20
C ALA A 68 -4.22 -1.21 39.83
N LEU A 69 -4.12 -0.15 39.03
CA LEU A 69 -4.55 -0.18 37.63
C LEU A 69 -3.45 -0.86 36.81
N ILE A 70 -3.79 -1.98 36.19
CA ILE A 70 -2.93 -2.72 35.27
C ILE A 70 -3.53 -2.71 33.86
N THR A 71 -2.68 -2.90 32.86
CA THR A 71 -3.11 -3.11 31.47
C THR A 71 -3.15 -4.60 31.19
N VAL A 72 -4.34 -5.12 30.88
CA VAL A 72 -4.52 -6.51 30.46
C VAL A 72 -4.66 -6.54 28.94
N SER A 73 -3.88 -7.42 28.30
CA SER A 73 -3.97 -7.68 26.85
C SER A 73 -4.72 -8.99 26.61
N GLU A 74 -5.72 -8.94 25.74
CA GLU A 74 -6.54 -10.07 25.35
C GLU A 74 -6.44 -10.27 23.83
N THR A 75 -6.27 -11.53 23.39
CA THR A 75 -6.35 -11.88 21.96
C THR A 75 -7.81 -11.99 21.55
N LEU A 76 -8.21 -11.22 20.54
CA LEU A 76 -9.56 -11.23 20.00
C LEU A 76 -9.74 -12.36 18.99
N PHE A 77 -8.80 -12.47 18.05
CA PHE A 77 -8.77 -13.48 16.99
C PHE A 77 -7.37 -13.53 16.37
N GLU A 78 -7.12 -14.53 15.54
CA GLU A 78 -5.90 -14.66 14.75
C GLU A 78 -6.18 -14.41 13.26
N VAL A 79 -5.18 -13.87 12.56
CA VAL A 79 -5.26 -13.59 11.13
C VAL A 79 -4.19 -14.39 10.40
N TRP A 80 -4.61 -15.24 9.47
CA TRP A 80 -3.71 -15.96 8.58
C TRP A 80 -3.03 -14.98 7.61
N ILE A 81 -1.70 -14.96 7.64
CA ILE A 81 -0.92 -13.98 6.90
C ILE A 81 -0.89 -14.30 5.40
N GLY A 82 -0.85 -15.57 5.00
CA GLY A 82 -0.90 -15.98 3.59
C GLY A 82 -2.12 -15.44 2.84
N PRO A 83 -3.35 -15.70 3.31
CA PRO A 83 -4.57 -15.13 2.74
C PRO A 83 -4.60 -13.59 2.74
N LEU A 84 -4.10 -12.94 3.80
CA LEU A 84 -4.03 -11.49 3.86
C LEU A 84 -3.08 -10.89 2.81
N VAL A 85 -1.94 -11.55 2.56
CA VAL A 85 -0.99 -11.20 1.49
C VAL A 85 -1.62 -11.42 0.12
N ALA A 86 -2.30 -12.56 -0.08
CA ALA A 86 -3.02 -12.84 -1.32
C ALA A 86 -4.10 -11.78 -1.62
N LEU A 87 -4.79 -11.28 -0.58
CA LEU A 87 -5.86 -10.30 -0.74
C LEU A 87 -5.39 -8.99 -1.39
N PHE A 88 -4.25 -8.42 -0.97
CA PHE A 88 -3.77 -7.19 -1.60
C PHE A 88 -3.33 -7.41 -3.06
N LEU A 89 -2.87 -8.62 -3.41
CA LEU A 89 -2.55 -9.00 -4.79
C LEU A 89 -3.82 -9.13 -5.63
N PHE A 90 -4.87 -9.78 -5.11
CA PHE A 90 -6.14 -9.93 -5.80
C PHE A 90 -6.85 -8.59 -6.03
N ILE A 91 -6.76 -7.66 -5.07
CA ILE A 91 -7.29 -6.30 -5.23
C ILE A 91 -6.62 -5.59 -6.42
N SER A 92 -5.29 -5.64 -6.53
CA SER A 92 -4.57 -5.08 -7.68
C SER A 92 -4.91 -5.80 -8.99
N ALA A 93 -4.99 -7.13 -8.96
CA ALA A 93 -5.38 -7.93 -10.12
C ALA A 93 -6.75 -7.51 -10.65
N ALA A 94 -7.74 -7.42 -9.76
CA ALA A 94 -9.10 -7.00 -10.08
C ALA A 94 -9.13 -5.60 -10.68
N ALA A 95 -8.45 -4.63 -10.05
CA ALA A 95 -8.41 -3.27 -10.57
C ALA A 95 -7.82 -3.19 -11.98
N HIS A 96 -6.68 -3.86 -12.22
CA HIS A 96 -6.03 -3.90 -13.52
C HIS A 96 -6.90 -4.56 -14.61
N ILE A 97 -7.55 -5.68 -14.28
CA ILE A 97 -8.47 -6.37 -15.20
C ILE A 97 -9.67 -5.48 -15.51
N LEU A 98 -10.25 -4.83 -14.50
CA LEU A 98 -11.41 -3.94 -14.67
C LEU A 98 -11.08 -2.74 -15.56
N ILE A 99 -9.97 -2.03 -15.32
CA ILE A 99 -9.56 -0.89 -16.16
C ILE A 99 -9.11 -1.33 -17.56
N SER A 100 -8.78 -2.59 -17.77
CA SER A 100 -8.46 -3.14 -19.09
C SER A 100 -9.69 -3.65 -19.86
N THR A 101 -10.82 -3.82 -19.18
CA THR A 101 -12.05 -4.41 -19.73
C THR A 101 -13.23 -3.44 -19.58
N VAL A 102 -14.06 -3.62 -18.56
CA VAL A 102 -15.35 -2.94 -18.35
C VAL A 102 -15.17 -1.44 -18.11
N LEU A 103 -14.12 -1.04 -17.39
CA LEU A 103 -13.87 0.36 -17.04
C LEU A 103 -12.94 1.08 -18.02
N TYR A 104 -12.48 0.40 -19.09
CA TYR A 104 -11.47 0.94 -20.01
C TYR A 104 -11.82 2.31 -20.60
N LYS A 105 -13.07 2.50 -21.04
CA LYS A 105 -13.50 3.80 -21.59
C LYS A 105 -13.42 4.93 -20.57
N LYS A 106 -13.84 4.68 -19.32
CA LYS A 106 -13.77 5.66 -18.22
C LYS A 106 -12.34 5.91 -17.78
N TYR A 107 -11.50 4.86 -17.77
CA TYR A 107 -10.08 4.95 -17.49
C TYR A 107 -9.38 5.88 -18.48
N ILE A 108 -9.55 5.67 -19.79
CA ILE A 108 -8.96 6.53 -20.81
C ILE A 108 -9.46 7.97 -20.71
N ALA A 109 -10.76 8.18 -20.47
CA ALA A 109 -11.30 9.53 -20.26
C ALA A 109 -10.64 10.25 -19.07
N GLY A 110 -10.37 9.54 -17.98
CA GLY A 110 -9.59 10.07 -16.85
C GLY A 110 -8.15 10.42 -17.24
N LEU A 111 -7.45 9.53 -17.94
CA LEU A 111 -6.06 9.76 -18.35
C LEU A 111 -5.91 11.00 -19.24
N MET A 112 -6.89 11.25 -20.12
CA MET A 112 -6.92 12.45 -20.97
C MET A 112 -7.00 13.75 -20.14
N ASN A 113 -7.52 13.67 -18.93
CA ASN A 113 -7.58 14.77 -17.97
C ASN A 113 -6.49 14.68 -16.90
N HIS A 114 -5.44 13.87 -17.12
CA HIS A 114 -4.36 13.63 -16.17
C HIS A 114 -4.84 13.09 -14.81
N GLN A 115 -5.83 12.19 -14.82
CA GLN A 115 -6.38 11.56 -13.63
C GLN A 115 -6.45 10.04 -13.78
N ASN A 116 -6.17 9.33 -12.69
CA ASN A 116 -6.50 7.91 -12.57
C ASN A 116 -7.09 7.62 -11.19
N ARG A 117 -8.41 7.78 -11.08
CA ARG A 117 -9.16 7.55 -9.83
C ARG A 117 -9.10 6.09 -9.37
N TYR A 118 -9.07 5.16 -10.33
CA TYR A 118 -9.05 3.72 -10.05
C TYR A 118 -7.76 3.29 -9.34
N ARG A 119 -6.62 3.87 -9.72
CA ARG A 119 -5.35 3.65 -9.03
C ARG A 119 -5.42 4.06 -7.55
N TRP A 120 -6.00 5.22 -7.26
CA TRP A 120 -6.12 5.69 -5.88
C TRP A 120 -7.10 4.83 -5.07
N TYR A 121 -8.23 4.40 -5.65
CA TYR A 121 -9.14 3.49 -4.94
C TYR A 121 -8.51 2.12 -4.66
N GLU A 122 -7.73 1.61 -5.61
CA GLU A 122 -7.01 0.36 -5.44
C GLU A 122 -5.92 0.48 -4.36
N TYR A 123 -5.04 1.48 -4.46
CA TYR A 123 -3.97 1.69 -3.48
C TYR A 123 -4.50 1.98 -2.08
N ALA A 124 -5.66 2.65 -1.97
CA ALA A 124 -6.25 3.03 -0.68
C ALA A 124 -6.57 1.81 0.19
N ILE A 125 -6.86 0.67 -0.46
CA ILE A 125 -7.10 -0.60 0.22
C ILE A 125 -5.84 -1.46 0.22
N SER A 126 -5.24 -1.69 -0.96
CA SER A 126 -4.14 -2.65 -1.08
C SER A 126 -2.90 -2.22 -0.31
N SER A 127 -2.47 -0.96 -0.42
CA SER A 127 -1.31 -0.47 0.33
C SER A 127 -1.58 -0.37 1.84
N SER A 128 -2.84 -0.16 2.24
CA SER A 128 -3.22 -0.17 3.64
C SER A 128 -3.27 -1.57 4.23
N LEU A 129 -3.64 -2.59 3.45
CA LEU A 129 -3.44 -3.98 3.87
C LEU A 129 -1.96 -4.32 3.99
N MET A 130 -1.12 -3.83 3.06
CA MET A 130 0.33 -4.00 3.16
C MET A 130 0.89 -3.38 4.44
N ILE A 131 0.46 -2.17 4.83
CA ILE A 131 0.94 -1.54 6.08
C ILE A 131 0.50 -2.31 7.33
N VAL A 132 -0.70 -2.91 7.31
CA VAL A 132 -1.18 -3.78 8.40
C VAL A 132 -0.32 -5.04 8.49
N VAL A 133 -0.05 -5.72 7.38
CA VAL A 133 0.85 -6.90 7.36
C VAL A 133 2.23 -6.54 7.92
N ILE A 134 2.82 -5.44 7.46
CA ILE A 134 4.14 -5.00 7.96
C ILE A 134 4.08 -4.69 9.46
N SER A 135 3.03 -4.02 9.92
CA SER A 135 2.83 -3.70 11.35
C SER A 135 2.75 -4.96 12.20
N MET A 136 1.98 -5.96 11.78
CA MET A 136 1.86 -7.22 12.50
C MET A 136 3.18 -7.98 12.55
N LEU A 137 3.96 -7.98 11.45
CA LEU A 137 5.27 -8.64 11.40
C LEU A 137 6.33 -8.02 12.32
N VAL A 138 6.18 -6.75 12.69
CA VAL A 138 7.03 -6.10 13.70
C VAL A 138 6.48 -6.23 15.12
N GLY A 139 5.39 -6.99 15.31
CA GLY A 139 4.79 -7.28 16.61
C GLY A 139 3.65 -6.33 17.03
N ILE A 140 3.20 -5.42 16.17
CA ILE A 140 2.04 -4.58 16.45
C ILE A 140 0.77 -5.40 16.26
N SER A 141 0.14 -5.80 17.36
CA SER A 141 -1.06 -6.66 17.35
C SER A 141 -2.35 -5.95 17.80
N ASP A 142 -2.22 -4.77 18.43
CA ASP A 142 -3.37 -4.02 18.94
C ASP A 142 -4.30 -3.54 17.82
N ILE A 143 -5.57 -3.91 17.90
CA ILE A 143 -6.58 -3.64 16.87
C ILE A 143 -6.76 -2.13 16.61
N GLY A 144 -6.70 -1.29 17.66
CA GLY A 144 -6.81 0.15 17.52
C GLY A 144 -5.64 0.72 16.72
N THR A 145 -4.43 0.28 17.03
CA THR A 145 -3.20 0.69 16.34
C THR A 145 -3.20 0.24 14.88
N LEU A 146 -3.62 -1.00 14.59
CA LEU A 146 -3.73 -1.52 13.23
C LEU A 146 -4.78 -0.77 12.41
N MET A 147 -5.93 -0.44 13.00
CA MET A 147 -6.97 0.37 12.35
C MET A 147 -6.45 1.77 12.01
N LEU A 148 -5.78 2.44 12.95
CA LEU A 148 -5.20 3.76 12.72
C LEU A 148 -4.15 3.73 11.62
N ALA A 149 -3.25 2.72 11.60
CA ALA A 149 -2.27 2.55 10.55
C ALA A 149 -2.94 2.37 9.17
N PHE A 150 -3.97 1.51 9.09
CA PHE A 150 -4.72 1.26 7.87
C PHE A 150 -5.38 2.53 7.31
N PHE A 151 -6.13 3.25 8.14
CA PHE A 151 -6.88 4.43 7.69
C PHE A 151 -5.95 5.63 7.44
N LEU A 152 -4.86 5.79 8.18
CA LEU A 152 -3.92 6.87 7.95
C LEU A 152 -3.14 6.66 6.64
N ASN A 153 -2.76 5.42 6.34
CA ASN A 153 -2.20 5.07 5.03
C ASN A 153 -3.23 5.26 3.90
N MET A 154 -4.50 4.91 4.14
CA MET A 154 -5.58 5.18 3.18
C MET A 154 -5.71 6.70 2.91
N MET A 155 -5.64 7.53 3.95
CA MET A 155 -5.68 8.98 3.80
C MET A 155 -4.52 9.52 2.96
N MET A 156 -3.29 9.00 3.13
CA MET A 156 -2.17 9.32 2.24
C MET A 156 -2.55 9.14 0.76
N ILE A 157 -3.17 8.00 0.43
CA ILE A 157 -3.59 7.70 -0.95
C ILE A 157 -4.71 8.63 -1.41
N LEU A 158 -5.71 8.90 -0.57
CA LEU A 158 -6.81 9.80 -0.92
C LEU A 158 -6.34 11.26 -1.11
N PHE A 159 -5.28 11.67 -0.43
CA PHE A 159 -4.61 12.94 -0.71
C PHE A 159 -3.93 12.97 -2.09
N GLY A 160 -3.43 11.83 -2.58
CA GLY A 160 -2.98 11.69 -3.96
C GLY A 160 -4.12 11.84 -4.98
N LEU A 161 -5.29 11.24 -4.70
CA LEU A 161 -6.49 11.49 -5.50
C LEU A 161 -6.86 12.99 -5.51
N LEU A 162 -6.82 13.62 -4.34
CA LEU A 162 -7.14 15.03 -4.18
C LEU A 162 -6.13 15.93 -4.92
N MET A 163 -4.85 15.55 -4.94
CA MET A 163 -3.81 16.24 -5.72
C MET A 163 -4.15 16.23 -7.22
N GLU A 164 -4.66 15.11 -7.75
CA GLU A 164 -5.12 14.97 -9.14
C GLU A 164 -6.39 15.75 -9.45
N THR A 165 -7.38 15.71 -8.58
CA THR A 165 -8.68 16.36 -8.83
C THR A 165 -8.63 17.86 -8.60
N MET A 166 -8.00 18.34 -7.52
CA MET A 166 -7.96 19.78 -7.22
C MET A 166 -7.09 20.59 -8.17
N ASN A 167 -6.06 19.98 -8.75
CA ASN A 167 -5.14 20.66 -9.66
C ASN A 167 -5.53 20.55 -11.14
N GLU A 168 -6.66 19.91 -11.45
CA GLU A 168 -7.19 19.89 -12.81
C GLU A 168 -7.48 21.32 -13.29
N GLY A 169 -6.92 21.70 -14.45
CA GLY A 169 -7.11 23.02 -15.04
C GLY A 169 -6.47 24.21 -14.31
N ARG A 170 -5.78 24.01 -13.18
CA ARG A 170 -5.16 25.12 -12.43
C ARG A 170 -3.91 25.67 -13.12
N ARG A 171 -3.80 27.01 -13.18
CA ARG A 171 -2.59 27.71 -13.65
C ARG A 171 -1.42 27.59 -12.67
N LYS A 172 -1.70 27.66 -11.37
CA LYS A 172 -0.72 27.49 -10.28
C LYS A 172 -1.13 26.29 -9.45
N LEU A 173 -0.21 25.34 -9.29
CA LEU A 173 -0.42 24.12 -8.54
C LEU A 173 -0.57 24.43 -7.04
N ASP A 174 -1.57 23.81 -6.44
CA ASP A 174 -1.74 23.70 -4.99
C ASP A 174 -1.12 22.37 -4.53
N TRP A 175 -0.07 22.47 -3.72
CA TRP A 175 0.68 21.33 -3.21
C TRP A 175 0.18 20.85 -1.85
N SER A 176 -0.83 21.50 -1.27
CA SER A 176 -1.36 21.14 0.06
C SER A 176 -1.76 19.67 0.14
N PRO A 177 -2.49 19.08 -0.84
CA PRO A 177 -2.82 17.66 -0.81
C PRO A 177 -1.58 16.76 -0.77
N PHE A 178 -0.56 17.05 -1.59
CA PHE A 178 0.68 16.26 -1.60
C PHE A 178 1.36 16.26 -0.23
N TRP A 179 1.49 17.41 0.43
CA TRP A 179 2.15 17.50 1.73
C TRP A 179 1.34 16.84 2.84
N PHE A 180 0.02 16.97 2.84
CA PHE A 180 -0.84 16.25 3.78
C PHE A 180 -0.75 14.74 3.57
N GLY A 181 -0.65 14.30 2.31
CA GLY A 181 -0.35 12.92 1.95
C GLY A 181 0.98 12.44 2.54
N CYS A 182 2.05 13.22 2.41
CA CYS A 182 3.36 12.88 3.00
C CYS A 182 3.30 12.76 4.53
N ILE A 183 2.59 13.65 5.22
CA ILE A 183 2.43 13.60 6.68
C ILE A 183 1.67 12.34 7.09
N ALA A 184 0.50 12.11 6.49
CA ALA A 184 -0.30 10.90 6.77
C ALA A 184 0.49 9.62 6.44
N GLY A 185 1.23 9.62 5.34
CA GLY A 185 2.01 8.49 4.87
C GLY A 185 3.22 8.18 5.77
N PHE A 186 3.83 9.20 6.36
CA PHE A 186 5.05 9.03 7.17
C PHE A 186 4.76 8.46 8.57
N ILE A 187 3.61 8.80 9.17
CA ILE A 187 3.29 8.43 10.55
C ILE A 187 3.28 6.90 10.78
N PRO A 188 2.65 6.04 9.94
CA PRO A 188 2.71 4.59 10.13
C PRO A 188 4.14 4.05 10.13
N TRP A 189 5.03 4.60 9.29
CA TRP A 189 6.45 4.20 9.28
C TRP A 189 7.19 4.58 10.55
N VAL A 190 6.87 5.72 11.16
CA VAL A 190 7.42 6.10 12.47
C VAL A 190 6.98 5.11 13.54
N VAL A 191 5.70 4.74 13.57
CA VAL A 191 5.18 3.75 14.53
C VAL A 191 5.89 2.40 14.35
N ILE A 192 5.98 1.90 13.12
CA ILE A 192 6.69 0.65 12.81
C ILE A 192 8.17 0.74 13.19
N PHE A 193 8.82 1.88 12.94
CA PHE A 193 10.22 2.10 13.30
C PHE A 193 10.43 2.05 14.82
N VAL A 194 9.53 2.62 15.63
CA VAL A 194 9.62 2.55 17.09
C VAL A 194 9.57 1.11 17.60
N TRP A 195 8.78 0.24 16.95
CA TRP A 195 8.73 -1.18 17.30
C TRP A 195 9.97 -1.97 16.86
N LEU A 196 10.64 -1.54 15.78
CA LEU A 196 11.86 -2.20 15.28
C LEU A 196 13.14 -1.69 15.96
N PHE A 197 13.17 -0.41 16.30
CA PHE A 197 14.35 0.26 16.83
C PHE A 197 14.54 -0.08 18.31
N GLY A 198 15.69 -0.69 18.64
CA GLY A 198 15.95 -1.16 19.99
C GLY A 198 15.26 -2.49 20.33
N ALA A 199 14.58 -3.11 19.36
CA ALA A 199 14.10 -4.48 19.49
C ALA A 199 15.31 -5.43 19.41
N GLY A 200 15.78 -5.88 20.58
CA GLY A 200 16.99 -6.68 20.71
C GLY A 200 17.45 -6.66 22.17
N GLY A 201 17.07 -7.68 22.92
CA GLY A 201 17.50 -7.90 24.30
C GLY A 201 18.35 -9.16 24.42
N SER A 202 18.53 -9.64 25.65
CA SER A 202 19.25 -10.89 25.95
C SER A 202 18.66 -12.15 25.29
N GLY A 203 17.44 -12.08 24.75
CA GLY A 203 16.74 -13.17 24.05
C GLY A 203 16.77 -13.13 22.52
N GLY A 204 17.50 -12.18 21.91
CA GLY A 204 17.52 -11.96 20.45
C GLY A 204 16.61 -10.83 19.98
N GLY A 205 16.84 -10.34 18.76
CA GLY A 205 16.05 -9.29 18.10
C GLY A 205 15.07 -9.84 17.05
N PRO A 206 14.28 -8.97 16.40
CA PRO A 206 13.45 -9.33 15.26
C PRO A 206 14.26 -10.07 14.18
N PRO A 207 13.66 -11.03 13.46
CA PRO A 207 14.34 -11.70 12.36
C PRO A 207 14.79 -10.74 11.25
N ASP A 208 15.94 -11.01 10.63
CA ASP A 208 16.52 -10.16 9.58
C ASP A 208 15.56 -9.80 8.45
N PHE A 209 14.70 -10.75 8.03
CA PHE A 209 13.75 -10.51 6.94
C PHE A 209 12.77 -9.37 7.25
N VAL A 210 12.46 -9.13 8.53
CA VAL A 210 11.57 -8.04 8.95
C VAL A 210 12.23 -6.68 8.70
N TYR A 211 13.53 -6.55 9.00
CA TYR A 211 14.31 -5.35 8.68
C TYR A 211 14.41 -5.12 7.17
N TRP A 212 14.58 -6.19 6.39
CA TRP A 212 14.60 -6.09 4.92
C TRP A 212 13.25 -5.68 4.33
N ILE A 213 12.14 -6.19 4.87
CA ILE A 213 10.79 -5.75 4.51
C ILE A 213 10.63 -4.27 4.81
N PHE A 214 10.97 -3.83 6.03
CA PHE A 214 10.86 -2.43 6.43
C PHE A 214 11.65 -1.51 5.49
N LEU A 215 12.94 -1.79 5.27
CA LEU A 215 13.80 -0.95 4.44
C LEU A 215 13.34 -0.92 2.97
N SER A 216 13.08 -2.09 2.38
CA SER A 216 12.68 -2.17 0.99
C SER A 216 11.32 -1.50 0.75
N MET A 217 10.33 -1.72 1.62
CA MET A 217 9.03 -1.11 1.47
C MET A 217 9.05 0.40 1.73
N ALA A 218 9.87 0.89 2.66
CA ALA A 218 10.08 2.32 2.84
C ALA A 218 10.62 2.98 1.55
N ILE A 219 11.57 2.34 0.87
CA ILE A 219 12.11 2.81 -0.43
C ILE A 219 11.01 2.84 -1.49
N PHE A 220 10.21 1.78 -1.61
CA PHE A 220 9.12 1.74 -2.59
C PHE A 220 8.05 2.79 -2.29
N PHE A 221 7.58 2.93 -1.05
CA PHE A 221 6.58 3.94 -0.67
C PHE A 221 7.05 5.37 -1.00
N ASN A 222 8.31 5.69 -0.71
CA ASN A 222 8.90 6.97 -1.10
C ASN A 222 8.96 7.13 -2.63
N SER A 223 9.23 6.06 -3.37
CA SER A 223 9.27 6.10 -4.84
C SER A 223 7.91 6.44 -5.47
N PHE A 224 6.79 6.06 -4.85
CA PHE A 224 5.45 6.49 -5.27
C PHE A 224 5.27 8.02 -5.10
N ALA A 225 5.68 8.57 -3.96
CA ALA A 225 5.65 10.01 -3.72
C ALA A 225 6.56 10.77 -4.70
N VAL A 226 7.77 10.28 -4.96
CA VAL A 226 8.69 10.85 -5.95
C VAL A 226 8.09 10.82 -7.35
N ASN A 227 7.42 9.73 -7.74
CA ASN A 227 6.74 9.63 -9.03
C ASN A 227 5.68 10.73 -9.19
N MET A 228 4.85 10.96 -8.17
CA MET A 228 3.89 12.05 -8.15
C MET A 228 4.57 13.42 -8.26
N TRP A 229 5.59 13.65 -7.44
CA TRP A 229 6.30 14.91 -7.41
C TRP A 229 6.93 15.25 -8.76
N LEU A 230 7.58 14.27 -9.42
CA LEU A 230 8.16 14.43 -10.75
C LEU A 230 7.10 14.71 -11.82
N GLN A 231 5.94 14.02 -11.74
CA GLN A 231 4.80 14.23 -12.63
C GLN A 231 4.26 15.66 -12.54
N TYR A 232 4.05 16.19 -11.34
CA TYR A 232 3.56 17.55 -11.15
C TYR A 232 4.61 18.63 -11.42
N LYS A 233 5.89 18.34 -11.20
CA LYS A 233 6.99 19.21 -11.61
C LYS A 233 7.30 19.10 -13.11
N LYS A 234 6.67 18.18 -13.84
CA LYS A 234 6.88 17.90 -15.27
C LYS A 234 8.36 17.75 -15.63
N LYS A 235 9.13 17.04 -14.79
CA LYS A 235 10.57 16.88 -14.97
C LYS A 235 10.90 15.72 -15.91
N GLY A 236 11.66 15.99 -16.98
CA GLY A 236 12.12 14.95 -17.91
C GLY A 236 10.96 14.16 -18.53
N LYS A 237 11.04 12.83 -18.48
CA LYS A 237 10.00 11.94 -19.05
C LYS A 237 8.64 12.06 -18.34
N TRP A 238 8.61 12.53 -17.09
CA TRP A 238 7.38 12.76 -16.32
C TRP A 238 6.58 13.98 -16.77
N ALA A 239 7.06 14.73 -17.77
CA ALA A 239 6.24 15.71 -18.47
C ALA A 239 5.05 15.07 -19.21
N ASP A 240 5.17 13.80 -19.60
CA ASP A 240 4.07 12.97 -20.13
C ASP A 240 3.39 12.23 -18.97
N TYR A 241 2.10 12.52 -18.74
CA TYR A 241 1.30 11.85 -17.70
C TYR A 241 1.28 10.32 -17.88
N LEU A 242 1.26 9.83 -19.13
CA LEU A 242 1.24 8.39 -19.41
C LEU A 242 2.55 7.69 -19.05
N TYR A 243 3.63 8.44 -18.88
CA TYR A 243 4.87 7.91 -18.33
C TYR A 243 4.74 7.72 -16.81
N GLY A 244 4.23 8.73 -16.10
CA GLY A 244 3.96 8.65 -14.65
C GLY A 244 2.99 7.51 -14.31
N GLU A 245 1.93 7.36 -15.10
CA GLU A 245 0.98 6.23 -15.00
C GLU A 245 1.68 4.87 -15.16
N ARG A 246 2.53 4.72 -16.19
CA ARG A 246 3.30 3.48 -16.38
C ARG A 246 4.22 3.19 -15.20
N MET A 247 4.87 4.21 -14.64
CA MET A 247 5.72 4.05 -13.46
C MET A 247 4.93 3.61 -12.23
N TYR A 248 3.71 4.14 -12.00
CA TYR A 248 2.86 3.67 -10.92
C TYR A 248 2.52 2.19 -11.03
N VAL A 249 2.14 1.73 -12.23
CA VAL A 249 1.84 0.32 -12.47
C VAL A 249 3.05 -0.57 -12.22
N ILE A 250 4.25 -0.17 -12.66
CA ILE A 250 5.49 -0.91 -12.41
C ILE A 250 5.80 -0.96 -10.91
N LEU A 251 5.78 0.20 -10.24
CA LEU A 251 6.04 0.30 -8.81
C LEU A 251 5.06 -0.56 -8.01
N SER A 252 3.78 -0.59 -8.40
CA SER A 252 2.77 -1.43 -7.76
C SER A 252 3.08 -2.91 -7.89
N LEU A 253 3.40 -3.38 -9.10
CA LEU A 253 3.76 -4.78 -9.29
C LEU A 253 4.99 -5.12 -8.44
N VAL A 254 6.06 -4.35 -8.57
CA VAL A 254 7.34 -4.67 -7.91
C VAL A 254 7.21 -4.62 -6.39
N ALA A 255 6.61 -3.57 -5.82
CA ALA A 255 6.47 -3.43 -4.37
C ALA A 255 5.61 -4.57 -3.77
N LYS A 256 4.46 -4.87 -4.39
CA LYS A 256 3.56 -5.93 -3.91
C LYS A 256 4.17 -7.32 -4.06
N SER A 257 4.84 -7.58 -5.18
CA SER A 257 5.55 -8.84 -5.40
C SER A 257 6.67 -9.00 -4.36
N LEU A 258 7.49 -7.97 -4.19
CA LEU A 258 8.61 -8.01 -3.25
C LEU A 258 8.13 -8.26 -1.82
N LEU A 259 7.11 -7.53 -1.35
CA LEU A 259 6.54 -7.78 -0.03
C LEU A 259 5.98 -9.21 0.09
N ALA A 260 5.15 -9.64 -0.86
CA ALA A 260 4.53 -10.96 -0.81
C ALA A 260 5.57 -12.08 -0.72
N TRP A 261 6.62 -12.02 -1.53
CA TRP A 261 7.65 -13.06 -1.55
C TRP A 261 8.64 -12.96 -0.38
N GLN A 262 8.90 -11.76 0.16
CA GLN A 262 9.68 -11.62 1.40
C GLN A 262 8.92 -12.19 2.61
N VAL A 263 7.62 -11.91 2.72
CA VAL A 263 6.76 -12.50 3.77
C VAL A 263 6.67 -14.01 3.58
N PHE A 264 6.48 -14.47 2.34
CA PHE A 264 6.44 -15.90 2.06
C PHE A 264 7.72 -16.62 2.50
N ALA A 265 8.88 -16.10 2.09
CA ALA A 265 10.18 -16.68 2.42
C ALA A 265 10.48 -16.62 3.94
N GLY A 266 10.01 -15.57 4.62
CA GLY A 266 10.25 -15.35 6.04
C GLY A 266 9.35 -16.17 6.97
N THR A 267 8.08 -16.37 6.62
CA THR A 267 7.10 -16.97 7.55
C THR A 267 6.15 -18.00 6.94
N LEU A 268 5.92 -18.01 5.62
CA LEU A 268 4.85 -18.82 5.02
C LEU A 268 5.29 -20.11 4.32
N ARG A 269 6.60 -20.40 4.28
CA ARG A 269 7.10 -21.65 3.70
C ARG A 269 6.56 -22.85 4.49
N PRO A 270 6.02 -23.89 3.83
CA PRO A 270 5.76 -25.16 4.49
C PRO A 270 7.05 -25.72 5.11
N ALA A 271 6.89 -26.40 6.25
CA ALA A 271 7.99 -27.07 6.96
C ALA A 271 8.64 -28.17 6.11
#